data_AF-A0A953M4M6-F1
#
_entry.id   AF-A0A953M4M6-F1
#
_cell.length_a   1.000
_cell.length_b   1.000
_cell.length_c   1.000
_cell.angle_alpha   90.00
_cell.angle_beta   90.00
_cell.angle_gamma   90.00
#
_symmetry.space_group_name_H-M   'P 1'
#
loop_
_entity.id
_entity.type
_entity.pdbx_description
1 polymer ?
#
loop_
_entity_poly.entity_id
_entity_poly.type
_entity_poly.pdbx_seq_one_letter_code
_entity_poly.pdbx_strand_id
1 'polypeptide(L)'
;VARLSVARGRYLTESDITSQSLVCVIGSEIADEFFHLEDPLGRTLRIDDKVLEVVGVLRPVGLSGGAGSALVGRDLNLDLHIPISTARSVFGDTVIRRSQGSFQGNEVQIAEVYLESPDRTRVIKDAARLERLMEHRHPEMTDLGMIVPYELLENARKRAMTGKWIAAAIAAISLLVGGIGIMNIMLATVTERTREIGIRRALGATRKHIVAQFLVETGVLSAVGGIVGVALGIGLTVGLDTLVPMLPRAPFIGDLVPPDVSLPTAISPWSVVVAFLVAAATGLVFGIYPARKAARQDPIVALRHD
;
A
#
# COMPACT_ATOMS: atom_id res chain seq x y z
N VAL A 1 10.88 -4.80 8.82
CA VAL A 1 11.31 -4.64 10.22
C VAL A 1 10.36 -3.66 10.88
N ALA A 2 9.93 -3.92 12.12
CA ALA A 2 8.81 -3.24 12.76
C ALA A 2 8.97 -1.72 12.68
N ARG A 3 8.02 -1.02 12.06
CA ARG A 3 7.90 0.43 12.22
C ARG A 3 7.35 0.66 13.63
N LEU A 4 8.24 0.75 14.59
CA LEU A 4 7.87 1.13 15.95
C LEU A 4 7.37 2.57 15.90
N SER A 5 6.15 2.77 16.39
CA SER A 5 5.55 4.09 16.49
C SER A 5 5.19 4.34 17.94
N VAL A 6 5.50 5.52 18.43
CA VAL A 6 5.14 5.94 19.79
C VAL A 6 3.66 6.27 19.82
N ALA A 7 2.92 5.66 20.75
CA ALA A 7 1.52 5.97 21.01
C ALA A 7 1.38 7.18 21.94
N ARG A 8 2.22 7.26 22.98
CA ARG A 8 2.22 8.34 23.97
C ARG A 8 3.64 8.77 24.33
N GLY A 9 3.85 10.06 24.59
CA GLY A 9 5.16 10.61 24.94
C GLY A 9 6.09 10.77 23.72
N ARG A 10 7.36 10.45 23.89
CA ARG A 10 8.39 10.56 22.84
C ARG A 10 9.26 9.32 22.76
N TYR A 11 9.92 9.11 21.63
CA TYR A 11 10.98 8.09 21.53
C TYR A 11 12.31 8.62 22.08
N LEU A 12 13.32 7.75 22.14
CA LEU A 12 14.69 8.12 22.50
C LEU A 12 15.28 9.07 21.46
N THR A 13 15.96 10.11 21.92
CA THR A 13 16.60 11.13 21.07
C THR A 13 18.12 11.02 21.14
N GLU A 14 18.83 11.64 20.18
CA GLU A 14 20.30 11.71 20.24
C GLU A 14 20.82 12.42 21.49
N SER A 15 20.03 13.37 22.03
CA SER A 15 20.38 14.01 23.30
C SER A 15 20.42 12.98 24.43
N ASP A 16 19.42 12.11 24.54
CA ASP A 16 19.38 11.07 25.58
C ASP A 16 20.55 10.09 25.47
N ILE A 17 20.96 9.78 24.23
CA ILE A 17 22.14 8.94 23.96
C ILE A 17 23.41 9.67 24.39
N THR A 18 23.57 10.94 24.04
CA THR A 18 24.79 11.71 24.33
C THR A 18 24.94 11.98 25.84
N SER A 19 23.84 12.28 26.53
CA SER A 19 23.84 12.58 27.97
C SER A 19 23.74 11.34 28.86
N GLN A 20 23.66 10.13 28.28
CA GLN A 20 23.48 8.88 29.02
C GLN A 20 22.29 8.94 29.99
N SER A 21 21.18 9.53 29.52
CA SER A 21 20.00 9.75 30.35
C SER A 21 19.43 8.41 30.84
N LEU A 22 19.03 8.36 32.12
CA LEU A 22 18.35 7.23 32.74
C LEU A 22 16.85 7.24 32.38
N VAL A 23 16.56 7.12 31.09
CA VAL A 23 15.21 7.13 30.54
C VAL A 23 14.92 5.85 29.77
N CYS A 24 13.65 5.44 29.72
CA CYS A 24 13.21 4.29 28.95
C CYS A 24 11.92 4.56 28.17
N VAL A 25 11.76 3.82 27.08
CA VAL A 25 10.51 3.71 26.33
C VAL A 25 10.02 2.28 26.48
N ILE A 26 8.76 2.11 26.87
CA ILE A 26 8.20 0.78 27.18
C ILE A 26 7.24 0.31 26.08
N GLY A 27 7.20 -1.01 25.87
CA GLY A 27 6.19 -1.67 25.07
C GLY A 27 4.78 -1.53 25.67
N SER A 28 3.76 -1.77 24.85
CA SER A 28 2.37 -1.57 25.29
C SER A 28 1.96 -2.52 26.41
N GLU A 29 2.44 -3.76 26.40
CA GLU A 29 2.07 -4.77 27.39
C GLU A 29 2.74 -4.50 28.74
N ILE A 30 3.99 -4.02 28.76
CA ILE A 30 4.62 -3.51 29.99
C ILE A 30 3.79 -2.36 30.58
N ALA A 31 3.31 -1.45 29.74
CA ALA A 31 2.50 -0.33 30.20
C ALA A 31 1.19 -0.81 30.84
N ASP A 32 0.53 -1.78 30.21
CA ASP A 32 -0.72 -2.34 30.72
C ASP A 32 -0.51 -3.14 32.02
N GLU A 33 0.53 -3.98 32.10
CA GLU A 33 0.82 -4.81 33.27
C GLU A 33 1.32 -4.01 34.49
N PHE A 34 2.20 -3.02 34.29
CA PHE A 34 2.79 -2.26 35.40
C PHE A 34 2.00 -1.00 35.76
N PHE A 35 1.18 -0.48 34.85
CA PHE A 35 0.48 0.81 35.02
C PHE A 35 -1.01 0.76 34.63
N HIS A 36 -1.71 -0.33 34.95
CA HIS A 36 -3.13 -0.61 34.66
C HIS A 36 -4.10 0.59 34.75
N LEU A 37 -3.95 1.46 35.75
CA LEU A 37 -4.86 2.59 36.03
C LEU A 37 -4.13 3.93 36.13
N GLU A 38 -2.84 3.98 35.85
CA GLU A 38 -2.01 5.18 35.99
C GLU A 38 -1.34 5.55 34.67
N ASP A 39 -1.04 6.84 34.49
CA ASP A 39 -0.23 7.25 33.35
C ASP A 39 1.23 6.78 33.57
N PRO A 40 1.78 5.92 32.71
CA PRO A 40 3.16 5.47 32.83
C PRO A 40 4.16 6.60 32.56
N LEU A 41 3.78 7.67 31.85
CA LEU A 41 4.71 8.75 31.50
C LEU A 41 5.19 9.51 32.73
N GLY A 42 6.51 9.73 32.83
CA GLY A 42 7.16 10.40 33.96
C GLY A 42 7.24 9.54 35.22
N ARG A 43 6.70 8.32 35.20
CA ARG A 43 6.89 7.35 36.28
C ARG A 43 8.23 6.65 36.12
N THR A 44 8.65 6.00 37.20
CA THR A 44 9.93 5.31 37.21
C THR A 44 9.73 3.81 37.21
N LEU A 45 10.58 3.12 36.46
CA LEU A 45 10.65 1.67 36.38
C LEU A 45 12.05 1.23 36.83
N ARG A 46 12.11 0.29 37.76
CA ARG A 46 13.37 -0.20 38.30
C ARG A 46 13.80 -1.48 37.59
N ILE A 47 15.02 -1.47 37.05
CA ILE A 47 15.69 -2.64 36.48
C ILE A 47 16.91 -2.92 37.34
N ASP A 48 16.94 -4.09 37.97
CA ASP A 48 17.92 -4.47 38.99
C ASP A 48 18.03 -3.39 40.09
N ASP A 49 19.16 -2.68 40.19
CA ASP A 49 19.40 -1.62 41.18
C ASP A 49 19.23 -0.20 40.60
N LYS A 50 18.78 -0.07 39.35
CA LYS A 50 18.75 1.19 38.61
C LYS A 50 17.32 1.62 38.32
N VAL A 51 17.07 2.92 38.46
CA VAL A 51 15.76 3.53 38.28
C VAL A 51 15.78 4.33 36.99
N LEU A 52 14.85 4.02 36.09
CA LEU A 52 14.71 4.66 34.78
C LEU A 52 13.37 5.37 34.71
N GLU A 53 13.33 6.57 34.15
CA GLU A 53 12.08 7.32 33.92
C GLU A 53 11.46 6.95 32.57
N VAL A 54 10.16 6.66 32.56
CA VAL A 54 9.41 6.32 31.35
C VAL A 54 9.07 7.59 30.58
N VAL A 55 9.65 7.76 29.38
CA VAL A 55 9.44 8.95 28.53
C VAL A 55 8.52 8.68 27.33
N GLY A 56 8.19 7.41 27.08
CA GLY A 56 7.32 7.03 25.97
C GLY A 56 6.74 5.64 26.09
N VAL A 57 5.60 5.43 25.42
CA VAL A 57 4.93 4.14 25.29
C VAL A 57 4.75 3.82 23.81
N LEU A 58 5.18 2.64 23.40
CA LEU A 58 5.02 2.16 22.03
C LEU A 58 3.56 1.78 21.75
N ARG A 59 3.12 1.99 20.51
CA ARG A 59 1.86 1.43 20.00
C ARG A 59 2.00 -0.11 19.94
N PRO A 60 0.94 -0.87 20.29
CA PRO A 60 0.98 -2.32 20.17
C PRO A 60 1.44 -2.78 18.78
N VAL A 61 2.43 -3.65 18.75
CA VAL A 61 3.00 -4.20 17.53
C VAL A 61 2.38 -5.57 17.29
N GLY A 62 1.37 -5.62 16.42
CA GLY A 62 0.73 -6.89 16.06
C GLY A 62 1.64 -7.83 15.24
N LEU A 63 1.17 -9.07 15.04
CA LEU A 63 1.85 -10.16 14.29
C LEU A 63 2.47 -9.72 12.95
N SER A 64 1.84 -8.77 12.25
CA SER A 64 2.32 -8.23 10.96
C SER A 64 3.44 -7.18 11.11
N GLY A 65 3.46 -6.43 12.21
CA GLY A 65 4.49 -5.43 12.52
C GLY A 65 5.75 -6.06 13.10
N GLY A 66 5.60 -7.10 13.90
CA GLY A 66 6.70 -7.85 14.54
C GLY A 66 7.23 -9.01 13.72
N ALA A 67 6.91 -9.13 12.44
CA ALA A 67 7.17 -10.35 11.67
C ALA A 67 8.67 -10.73 11.57
N GLY A 68 9.61 -9.79 11.82
CA GLY A 68 11.03 -10.11 12.03
C GLY A 68 11.36 -10.56 13.47
N SER A 69 10.72 -9.96 14.47
CA SER A 69 10.85 -10.30 15.90
C SER A 69 10.23 -11.66 16.23
N ALA A 70 9.12 -12.01 15.57
CA ALA A 70 8.47 -13.32 15.67
C ALA A 70 9.35 -14.47 15.13
N LEU A 71 10.24 -14.20 14.16
CA LEU A 71 11.22 -15.18 13.69
C LEU A 71 12.29 -15.50 14.74
N VAL A 72 12.49 -14.60 15.71
CA VAL A 72 13.43 -14.75 16.83
C VAL A 72 12.69 -15.08 18.15
N GLY A 73 11.36 -15.24 18.11
CA GLY A 73 10.55 -15.55 19.29
C GLY A 73 10.48 -14.41 20.32
N ARG A 74 10.72 -13.16 19.90
CA ARG A 74 10.74 -11.98 20.77
C ARG A 74 9.44 -11.18 20.62
N ASP A 75 8.80 -10.84 21.74
CA ASP A 75 7.62 -9.97 21.76
C ASP A 75 8.02 -8.51 21.97
N LEU A 76 7.78 -7.68 20.95
CA LEU A 76 8.10 -6.25 20.98
C LEU A 76 7.21 -5.46 21.96
N ASN A 77 6.06 -6.02 22.37
CA ASN A 77 5.17 -5.37 23.34
C ASN A 77 5.66 -5.52 24.78
N LEU A 78 6.52 -6.52 25.03
CA LEU A 78 7.18 -6.78 26.31
C LEU A 78 8.63 -6.26 26.34
N ASP A 79 9.02 -5.49 25.33
CA ASP A 79 10.35 -4.89 25.27
C ASP A 79 10.42 -3.54 25.99
N LEU A 80 11.59 -3.31 26.61
CA LEU A 80 11.96 -2.03 27.19
C LEU A 80 13.19 -1.48 26.47
N HIS A 81 13.09 -0.24 26.01
CA HIS A 81 14.11 0.41 25.19
C HIS A 81 14.83 1.48 26.02
N ILE A 82 16.16 1.39 26.10
CA ILE A 82 17.04 2.37 26.75
C ILE A 82 18.13 2.84 25.77
N PRO A 83 18.71 4.05 25.97
CA PRO A 83 19.84 4.48 25.18
C PRO A 83 21.01 3.49 25.31
N ILE A 84 21.64 3.12 24.19
CA ILE A 84 22.74 2.16 24.18
C ILE A 84 23.94 2.63 25.02
N SER A 85 24.15 3.94 25.08
CA SER A 85 25.18 4.58 25.90
C SER A 85 24.90 4.42 27.39
N THR A 86 23.64 4.59 27.81
CA THR A 86 23.15 4.32 29.17
C THR A 86 23.26 2.83 29.48
N ALA A 87 22.87 1.95 28.55
CA ALA A 87 22.97 0.51 28.74
C ALA A 87 24.42 0.09 29.08
N ARG A 88 25.39 0.57 28.27
CA ARG A 88 26.81 0.28 28.46
C ARG A 88 27.38 0.87 29.74
N SER A 89 27.04 2.11 30.11
CA SER A 89 27.60 2.75 31.31
C SER A 89 27.02 2.19 32.60
N VAL A 90 25.74 1.80 32.58
CA VAL A 90 24.98 1.46 33.78
C VAL A 90 25.01 -0.04 34.06
N PHE A 91 24.87 -0.88 33.03
CA PHE A 91 24.84 -2.34 33.19
C PHE A 91 26.17 -3.00 32.81
N GLY A 92 27.08 -2.27 32.16
CA GLY A 92 28.38 -2.78 31.73
C GLY A 92 28.26 -3.91 30.71
N ASP A 93 29.40 -4.53 30.41
CA ASP A 93 29.45 -5.73 29.57
C ASP A 93 29.18 -6.99 30.40
N THR A 94 29.17 -6.93 31.74
CA THR A 94 28.90 -8.09 32.61
C THR A 94 27.96 -7.72 33.75
N VAL A 95 26.73 -8.24 33.71
CA VAL A 95 25.75 -8.10 34.79
C VAL A 95 25.95 -9.23 35.79
N ILE A 96 26.34 -8.87 37.01
CA ILE A 96 26.53 -9.79 38.12
C ILE A 96 25.27 -9.77 38.99
N ARG A 97 24.47 -10.85 38.96
CA ARG A 97 23.35 -11.04 39.87
C ARG A 97 23.80 -11.86 41.08
N ARG A 98 23.67 -11.28 42.26
CA ARG A 98 23.86 -11.95 43.54
C ARG A 98 22.49 -12.18 44.17
N SER A 99 21.98 -13.41 44.07
CA SER A 99 20.84 -13.88 44.86
C SER A 99 21.35 -14.78 45.99
N GLN A 100 20.59 -14.92 47.08
CA GLN A 100 21.01 -15.65 48.28
C GLN A 100 21.64 -17.02 47.93
N GLY A 101 22.96 -17.11 48.02
CA GLY A 101 23.73 -18.34 47.78
C GLY A 101 24.21 -18.62 46.35
N SER A 102 23.85 -17.82 45.33
CA SER A 102 24.32 -18.00 43.95
C SER A 102 24.91 -16.72 43.34
N PHE A 103 26.03 -16.89 42.65
CA PHE A 103 26.69 -15.84 41.87
C PHE A 103 26.52 -16.17 40.39
N GLN A 104 25.77 -15.35 39.66
CA GLN A 104 25.57 -15.51 38.22
C GLN A 104 26.03 -14.24 37.51
N GLY A 105 27.10 -14.34 36.73
CA GLY A 105 27.57 -13.28 35.85
C GLY A 105 27.13 -13.56 34.42
N ASN A 106 26.34 -12.66 33.82
CA ASN A 106 25.93 -12.75 32.43
C ASN A 106 26.58 -11.60 31.64
N GLU A 107 27.25 -11.92 30.54
CA GLU A 107 27.79 -10.90 29.64
C GLU A 107 26.64 -10.28 28.81
N VAL A 108 26.52 -8.96 28.78
CA VAL A 108 25.53 -8.24 27.95
C VAL A 108 26.09 -8.14 26.55
N GLN A 109 25.93 -9.20 25.77
CA GLN A 109 26.32 -9.21 24.37
C GLN A 109 25.28 -8.48 23.52
N ILE A 110 25.74 -7.77 22.48
CA ILE A 110 24.86 -7.20 21.47
C ILE A 110 24.26 -8.36 20.68
N ALA A 111 23.00 -8.69 20.98
CA ALA A 111 22.33 -9.84 20.40
C ALA A 111 21.86 -9.61 18.95
N GLU A 112 21.50 -8.37 18.59
CA GLU A 112 20.91 -8.07 17.28
C GLU A 112 21.23 -6.65 16.82
N VAL A 113 21.44 -6.50 15.50
CA VAL A 113 21.57 -5.20 14.82
C VAL A 113 20.55 -5.15 13.70
N TYR A 114 19.65 -4.18 13.75
CA TYR A 114 18.69 -3.94 12.67
C TYR A 114 19.29 -3.05 11.60
N LEU A 115 19.25 -3.51 10.35
CA LEU A 115 19.60 -2.71 9.18
C LEU A 115 18.35 -2.41 8.36
N GLU A 116 18.10 -1.13 8.11
CA GLU A 116 17.01 -0.68 7.26
C GLU A 116 17.52 -0.38 5.84
N SER A 117 16.91 -1.03 4.85
CA SER A 117 17.12 -0.71 3.45
C SER A 117 16.11 0.37 3.01
N PRO A 118 16.52 1.37 2.22
CA PRO A 118 15.61 2.39 1.68
C PRO A 118 14.49 1.81 0.80
N ASP A 119 14.75 0.67 0.15
CA ASP A 119 13.81 0.03 -0.76
C ASP A 119 13.79 -1.48 -0.55
N ARG A 120 12.56 -2.03 -0.57
CA ARG A 120 12.24 -3.46 -0.61
C ARG A 120 12.99 -4.19 -1.71
N THR A 121 13.14 -3.59 -2.89
CA THR A 121 13.83 -4.25 -4.03
C THR A 121 15.34 -4.42 -3.81
N ARG A 122 15.91 -3.61 -2.90
CA ARG A 122 17.35 -3.60 -2.60
C ARG A 122 17.72 -4.52 -1.44
N VAL A 123 16.79 -4.86 -0.56
CA VAL A 123 17.02 -5.70 0.65
C VAL A 123 17.85 -6.94 0.34
N ILE A 124 17.52 -7.68 -0.74
CA ILE A 124 18.23 -8.91 -1.11
C ILE A 124 19.67 -8.62 -1.56
N LYS A 125 19.84 -7.56 -2.37
CA LYS A 125 21.16 -7.17 -2.89
C LYS A 125 22.06 -6.65 -1.76
N ASP A 126 21.47 -5.90 -0.83
CA ASP A 126 22.19 -5.33 0.31
C ASP A 126 22.51 -6.40 1.35
N ALA A 127 21.60 -7.35 1.62
CA ALA A 127 21.88 -8.53 2.44
C ALA A 127 23.05 -9.35 1.88
N ALA A 128 23.03 -9.68 0.58
CA ALA A 128 24.14 -10.40 -0.05
C ALA A 128 25.46 -9.59 -0.05
N ARG A 129 25.39 -8.25 -0.04
CA ARG A 129 26.59 -7.40 0.11
C ARG A 129 27.12 -7.45 1.54
N LEU A 130 26.23 -7.41 2.53
CA LEU A 130 26.57 -7.49 3.94
C LEU A 130 27.17 -8.86 4.28
N GLU A 131 26.60 -9.94 3.77
CA GLU A 131 27.12 -11.31 3.94
C GLU A 131 28.57 -11.40 3.46
N ARG A 132 28.85 -10.95 2.23
CA ARG A 132 30.24 -10.89 1.71
C ARG A 132 31.15 -10.00 2.55
N LEU A 133 30.65 -8.87 3.05
CA LEU A 133 31.45 -7.95 3.87
C LEU A 133 31.79 -8.58 5.23
N MET A 134 30.86 -9.31 5.83
CA MET A 134 31.07 -10.06 7.07
C MET A 134 32.11 -11.16 6.87
N GLU A 135 31.97 -11.97 5.80
CA GLU A 135 32.94 -13.02 5.45
C GLU A 135 34.38 -12.48 5.30
N HIS A 136 34.55 -11.31 4.68
CA HIS A 136 35.88 -10.75 4.41
C HIS A 136 36.46 -9.96 5.59
N ARG A 137 35.64 -9.25 6.36
CA ARG A 137 36.09 -8.38 7.46
C ARG A 137 36.19 -9.12 8.79
N HIS A 138 35.43 -10.19 8.95
CA HIS A 138 35.32 -10.96 10.19
C HIS A 138 35.36 -12.47 9.91
N PRO A 139 36.44 -13.00 9.28
CA PRO A 139 36.51 -14.40 8.83
C PRO A 139 36.45 -15.42 9.98
N GLU A 140 36.71 -15.01 11.22
CA GLU A 140 36.71 -15.86 12.41
C GLU A 140 35.41 -15.74 13.26
N MET A 141 34.46 -14.88 12.89
CA MET A 141 33.19 -14.73 13.62
C MET A 141 32.14 -15.70 13.07
N THR A 142 32.14 -16.95 13.56
CA THR A 142 31.12 -17.96 13.24
C THR A 142 29.77 -17.74 13.92
N ASP A 143 29.69 -16.80 14.85
CA ASP A 143 28.56 -16.66 15.78
C ASP A 143 27.52 -15.63 15.30
N LEU A 144 27.74 -15.03 14.13
CA LEU A 144 26.84 -14.02 13.54
C LEU A 144 25.89 -14.67 12.53
N GLY A 145 24.59 -14.65 12.83
CA GLY A 145 23.53 -15.02 11.89
C GLY A 145 22.84 -13.80 11.29
N MET A 146 22.55 -13.80 9.99
CA MET A 146 21.73 -12.78 9.34
C MET A 146 20.34 -13.32 9.03
N ILE A 147 19.31 -12.69 9.59
CA ILE A 147 17.92 -13.03 9.32
C ILE A 147 17.33 -12.00 8.36
N VAL A 148 17.13 -12.41 7.12
CA VAL A 148 16.39 -11.62 6.13
C VAL A 148 14.96 -12.16 6.07
N PRO A 149 13.92 -11.37 6.40
CA PRO A 149 12.53 -11.80 6.31
C PRO A 149 12.04 -11.87 4.85
N TYR A 150 12.71 -12.67 4.02
CA TYR A 150 12.48 -12.79 2.58
C TYR A 150 11.08 -13.32 2.29
N GLU A 151 10.63 -14.34 3.01
CA GLU A 151 9.32 -14.96 2.82
C GLU A 151 8.19 -13.95 3.00
N LEU A 152 8.30 -13.08 4.01
CA LEU A 152 7.32 -12.03 4.29
C LEU A 152 7.30 -10.98 3.17
N LEU A 153 8.48 -10.59 2.70
CA LEU A 153 8.63 -9.64 1.61
C LEU A 153 8.07 -10.19 0.29
N GLU A 154 8.39 -11.43 -0.03
CA GLU A 154 7.96 -12.12 -1.23
C GLU A 154 6.46 -12.42 -1.18
N ASN A 155 5.91 -12.81 -0.01
CA ASN A 155 4.47 -12.99 0.18
C ASN A 155 3.71 -11.67 0.04
N ALA A 156 4.26 -10.56 0.55
CA ALA A 156 3.67 -9.24 0.35
C ALA A 156 3.72 -8.83 -1.14
N ARG A 157 4.83 -9.11 -1.83
CA ARG A 157 4.98 -8.86 -3.27
C ARG A 157 3.99 -9.68 -4.09
N LYS A 158 3.89 -10.99 -3.84
CA LYS A 158 2.94 -11.90 -4.49
C LYS A 158 1.51 -11.42 -4.28
N ARG A 159 1.12 -11.11 -3.03
CA ARG A 159 -0.21 -10.55 -2.72
C ARG A 159 -0.49 -9.26 -3.49
N ALA A 160 0.47 -8.33 -3.53
CA ALA A 160 0.32 -7.09 -4.28
C ALA A 160 0.19 -7.34 -5.80
N MET A 161 0.95 -8.27 -6.37
CA MET A 161 0.87 -8.64 -7.78
C MET A 161 -0.47 -9.32 -8.11
N THR A 162 -0.91 -10.28 -7.29
CA THR A 162 -2.21 -10.93 -7.44
C THR A 162 -3.34 -9.91 -7.38
N GLY A 163 -3.30 -8.97 -6.43
CA GLY A 163 -4.28 -7.88 -6.32
C GLY A 163 -4.32 -7.00 -7.58
N LYS A 164 -3.16 -6.64 -8.14
CA LYS A 164 -3.08 -5.89 -9.41
C LYS A 164 -3.73 -6.65 -10.57
N TRP A 165 -3.48 -7.96 -10.69
CA TRP A 165 -4.07 -8.77 -11.75
C TRP A 165 -5.59 -8.89 -11.62
N ILE A 166 -6.10 -9.05 -10.39
CA ILE A 166 -7.55 -9.07 -10.12
C ILE A 166 -8.17 -7.73 -10.51
N ALA A 167 -7.59 -6.61 -10.10
CA ALA A 167 -8.08 -5.28 -10.46
C ALA A 167 -8.06 -5.05 -11.98
N ALA A 168 -7.00 -5.47 -12.67
CA ALA A 168 -6.92 -5.40 -14.13
C ALA A 168 -7.99 -6.25 -14.81
N ALA A 169 -8.28 -7.45 -14.30
CA ALA A 169 -9.32 -8.32 -14.83
C ALA A 169 -10.71 -7.71 -14.66
N ILE A 170 -11.02 -7.16 -13.46
CA ILE A 170 -12.28 -6.46 -13.20
C ILE A 170 -12.42 -5.27 -14.15
N ALA A 171 -11.38 -4.44 -14.28
CA ALA A 171 -11.38 -3.30 -15.19
C ALA A 171 -11.61 -3.72 -16.64
N ALA A 172 -10.97 -4.80 -17.11
CA ALA A 172 -11.14 -5.32 -18.46
C ALA A 172 -12.58 -5.81 -18.71
N ILE A 173 -13.19 -6.52 -17.75
CA ILE A 173 -14.58 -6.96 -17.84
C ILE A 173 -15.54 -5.76 -17.86
N SER A 174 -15.33 -4.78 -16.97
CA SER A 174 -16.14 -3.55 -16.94
C SER A 174 -16.05 -2.78 -18.25
N LEU A 175 -14.85 -2.71 -18.85
CA LEU A 175 -14.62 -2.08 -20.14
C LEU A 175 -15.36 -2.80 -21.27
N LEU A 176 -15.36 -4.13 -21.26
CA LEU A 176 -16.08 -4.96 -22.23
C LEU A 176 -17.59 -4.76 -22.12
N VAL A 177 -18.14 -4.78 -20.89
CA VAL A 177 -19.58 -4.55 -20.65
C VAL A 177 -19.97 -3.13 -21.08
N GLY A 178 -19.17 -2.12 -20.73
CA GLY A 178 -19.38 -0.74 -21.17
C GLY A 178 -19.31 -0.59 -22.69
N GLY A 179 -18.35 -1.25 -23.33
CA GLY A 179 -18.20 -1.28 -24.79
C GLY A 179 -19.40 -1.91 -25.49
N ILE A 180 -19.93 -3.02 -24.98
CA ILE A 180 -21.18 -3.62 -25.48
C ILE A 180 -22.34 -2.62 -25.33
N GLY A 181 -22.41 -1.89 -24.22
CA GLY A 181 -23.39 -0.83 -24.01
C GLY A 181 -23.33 0.25 -25.10
N ILE A 182 -22.13 0.77 -25.39
CA ILE A 182 -21.90 1.73 -26.48
C ILE A 182 -22.38 1.15 -27.81
N MET A 183 -22.00 -0.10 -28.12
CA MET A 183 -22.41 -0.76 -29.35
C MET A 183 -23.93 -0.86 -29.48
N ASN A 184 -24.64 -1.22 -28.41
CA ASN A 184 -26.10 -1.37 -28.42
C ASN A 184 -26.81 -0.03 -28.60
N ILE A 185 -26.37 1.01 -27.90
CA ILE A 185 -26.92 2.36 -28.06
C ILE A 185 -26.70 2.83 -29.51
N MET A 186 -25.50 2.65 -30.05
CA MET A 186 -25.20 3.01 -31.43
C MET A 186 -26.03 2.23 -32.45
N LEU A 187 -26.26 0.92 -32.23
CA LEU A 187 -27.15 0.13 -33.09
C LEU A 187 -28.58 0.67 -33.08
N ALA A 188 -29.10 1.05 -31.91
CA ALA A 188 -30.43 1.65 -31.79
C ALA A 188 -30.51 3.01 -32.49
N THR A 189 -29.52 3.88 -32.30
CA THR A 189 -29.46 5.20 -32.97
C THR A 189 -29.40 5.05 -34.50
N VAL A 190 -28.68 4.05 -35.01
CA VAL A 190 -28.65 3.77 -36.46
C VAL A 190 -30.02 3.37 -36.97
N THR A 191 -30.78 2.57 -36.22
CA THR A 191 -32.13 2.18 -36.61
C THR A 191 -33.11 3.36 -36.58
N GLU A 192 -33.04 4.23 -35.57
CA GLU A 192 -33.86 5.44 -35.48
C GLU A 192 -33.57 6.44 -36.61
N ARG A 193 -32.30 6.62 -36.96
CA ARG A 193 -31.85 7.58 -37.99
C ARG A 193 -31.72 6.95 -39.39
N THR A 194 -32.34 5.79 -39.65
CA THR A 194 -32.18 5.05 -40.92
C THR A 194 -32.52 5.90 -42.15
N ARG A 195 -33.63 6.67 -42.08
CA ARG A 195 -34.10 7.52 -43.19
C ARG A 195 -33.11 8.64 -43.53
N GLU A 196 -32.53 9.30 -42.53
CA GLU A 196 -31.49 10.32 -42.76
C GLU A 196 -30.25 9.74 -43.46
N ILE A 197 -29.81 8.56 -43.02
CA ILE A 197 -28.65 7.88 -43.62
C ILE A 197 -28.94 7.54 -45.08
N GLY A 198 -30.16 7.07 -45.37
CA GLY A 198 -30.64 6.80 -46.73
C GLY A 198 -30.61 8.03 -47.63
N ILE A 199 -31.10 9.18 -47.15
CA ILE A 199 -31.07 10.45 -47.89
C ILE A 199 -29.63 10.87 -48.20
N ARG A 200 -28.72 10.85 -47.21
CA ARG A 200 -27.30 11.22 -47.42
C ARG A 200 -26.64 10.30 -48.44
N ARG A 201 -26.92 9.00 -48.38
CA ARG A 201 -26.40 8.01 -49.33
C ARG A 201 -26.95 8.20 -50.75
N ALA A 202 -28.23 8.54 -50.89
CA ALA A 202 -28.86 8.83 -52.18
C ALA A 202 -28.29 10.10 -52.83
N LEU A 203 -27.93 11.10 -52.02
CA LEU A 203 -27.25 12.33 -52.46
C LEU A 203 -25.75 12.14 -52.78
N GLY A 204 -25.22 10.92 -52.67
CA GLY A 204 -23.84 10.59 -53.07
C GLY A 204 -22.84 10.39 -51.94
N ALA A 205 -23.25 10.39 -50.66
CA ALA A 205 -22.33 10.10 -49.56
C ALA A 205 -21.75 8.67 -49.69
N THR A 206 -20.41 8.55 -49.66
CA THR A 206 -19.75 7.24 -49.69
C THR A 206 -19.96 6.51 -48.37
N ARG A 207 -19.84 5.16 -48.39
CA ARG A 207 -19.88 4.36 -47.16
C ARG A 207 -18.83 4.79 -46.14
N LYS A 208 -17.67 5.27 -46.61
CA LYS A 208 -16.59 5.79 -45.77
C LYS A 208 -17.01 7.06 -45.03
N HIS A 209 -17.76 7.97 -45.66
CA HIS A 209 -18.26 9.18 -45.00
C HIS A 209 -19.22 8.82 -43.85
N ILE A 210 -20.14 7.88 -44.07
CA ILE A 210 -21.08 7.43 -43.04
C ILE A 210 -20.33 6.75 -41.88
N VAL A 211 -19.38 5.84 -42.18
CA VAL A 211 -18.57 5.19 -41.14
C VAL A 211 -17.77 6.23 -40.34
N ALA A 212 -17.13 7.19 -41.01
CA ALA A 212 -16.34 8.22 -40.34
C ALA A 212 -17.21 9.11 -39.43
N GLN A 213 -18.41 9.50 -39.88
CA GLN A 213 -19.35 10.27 -39.07
C GLN A 213 -19.69 9.55 -37.76
N PHE A 214 -20.10 8.27 -37.85
CA PHE A 214 -20.45 7.50 -36.66
C PHE A 214 -19.25 7.21 -35.75
N LEU A 215 -18.07 6.96 -36.31
CA LEU A 215 -16.86 6.79 -35.51
C LEU A 215 -16.45 8.07 -34.78
N VAL A 216 -16.65 9.23 -35.39
CA VAL A 216 -16.43 10.52 -34.72
C VAL A 216 -17.47 10.72 -33.61
N GLU A 217 -18.75 10.42 -33.84
CA GLU A 217 -19.80 10.52 -32.81
C GLU A 217 -19.49 9.61 -31.61
N THR A 218 -19.14 8.34 -31.85
CA THR A 218 -18.73 7.40 -30.79
C THR A 218 -17.42 7.81 -30.13
N GLY A 219 -16.45 8.32 -30.90
CA GLY A 219 -15.17 8.80 -30.40
C GLY A 219 -15.33 10.00 -29.46
N VAL A 220 -16.19 10.95 -29.82
CA VAL A 220 -16.51 12.12 -28.97
C VAL A 220 -17.21 11.67 -27.68
N LEU A 221 -18.22 10.79 -27.77
CA LEU A 221 -18.89 10.22 -26.60
C LEU A 221 -17.89 9.54 -25.65
N SER A 222 -16.95 8.77 -26.21
CA SER A 222 -15.95 8.03 -25.44
C SER A 222 -14.87 8.94 -24.86
N ALA A 223 -14.48 10.01 -25.57
CA ALA A 223 -13.56 11.02 -25.06
C ALA A 223 -14.17 11.81 -23.90
N VAL A 224 -15.43 12.24 -24.02
CA VAL A 224 -16.16 12.92 -22.94
C VAL A 224 -16.32 12.00 -21.74
N GLY A 225 -16.75 10.75 -21.96
CA GLY A 225 -16.83 9.75 -20.90
C GLY A 225 -15.47 9.47 -20.25
N GLY A 226 -14.40 9.43 -21.03
CA GLY A 226 -13.03 9.27 -20.55
C GLY A 226 -12.57 10.44 -19.68
N ILE A 227 -12.83 11.69 -20.08
CA ILE A 227 -12.53 12.89 -19.28
C ILE A 227 -13.29 12.86 -17.96
N VAL A 228 -14.60 12.57 -18.01
CA VAL A 228 -15.44 12.47 -16.80
C VAL A 228 -14.94 11.35 -15.90
N GLY A 229 -14.61 10.19 -16.45
CA GLY A 229 -14.07 9.05 -15.70
C GLY A 229 -12.73 9.37 -15.03
N VAL A 230 -11.82 10.04 -15.74
CA VAL A 230 -10.54 10.51 -15.18
C VAL A 230 -10.78 11.52 -14.06
N ALA A 231 -11.66 12.51 -14.27
CA ALA A 231 -11.97 13.53 -13.27
C ALA A 231 -12.58 12.91 -12.00
N LEU A 232 -13.51 11.97 -12.15
CA LEU A 232 -14.08 11.20 -11.05
C LEU A 232 -13.03 10.33 -10.35
N GLY A 233 -12.14 9.68 -11.11
CA GLY A 233 -11.06 8.86 -10.56
C GLY A 233 -10.08 9.67 -9.72
N ILE A 234 -9.64 10.83 -10.22
CA ILE A 234 -8.79 11.76 -9.48
C ILE A 234 -9.54 12.30 -8.26
N GLY A 235 -10.79 12.74 -8.44
CA GLY A 235 -11.61 13.27 -7.35
C GLY A 235 -11.83 12.26 -6.22
N LEU A 236 -12.10 11.01 -6.56
CA LEU A 236 -12.22 9.92 -5.59
C LEU A 236 -10.88 9.66 -4.90
N THR A 237 -9.77 9.68 -5.64
CA THR A 237 -8.43 9.45 -5.09
C THR A 237 -8.03 10.54 -4.08
N VAL A 238 -8.30 11.80 -4.38
CA VAL A 238 -8.05 12.93 -3.47
C VAL A 238 -9.04 12.92 -2.30
N GLY A 239 -10.31 12.56 -2.55
CA GLY A 239 -11.33 12.42 -1.51
C GLY A 239 -11.11 11.22 -0.59
N LEU A 240 -10.35 10.20 -1.01
CA LEU A 240 -10.06 9.03 -0.19
C LEU A 240 -9.30 9.43 1.08
N ASP A 241 -8.38 10.40 1.02
CA ASP A 241 -7.62 10.84 2.18
C ASP A 241 -8.52 11.45 3.28
N THR A 242 -9.68 12.00 2.91
CA THR A 242 -10.68 12.53 3.85
C THR A 242 -11.76 11.52 4.23
N LEU A 243 -12.10 10.58 3.34
CA LEU A 243 -13.13 9.56 3.54
C LEU A 243 -12.63 8.33 4.32
N VAL A 244 -11.37 7.92 4.12
CA VAL A 244 -10.74 6.78 4.82
C VAL A 244 -10.80 6.90 6.35
N PRO A 245 -10.52 8.06 6.99
CA PRO A 245 -10.68 8.19 8.45
C PRO A 245 -12.14 8.19 8.94
N MET A 246 -13.13 8.30 8.04
CA MET A 246 -14.56 8.19 8.37
C MET A 246 -15.11 6.76 8.21
N LEU A 247 -14.44 5.93 7.40
CA LEU A 247 -14.86 4.55 7.09
C LEU A 247 -14.97 3.62 8.31
N PRO A 248 -14.09 3.69 9.34
CA PRO A 248 -14.23 2.89 10.56
C PRO A 248 -15.50 3.21 11.38
N ARG A 249 -16.12 4.37 11.17
CA ARG A 249 -17.37 4.78 11.83
C ARG A 249 -18.62 4.35 11.05
N ALA A 250 -18.46 3.70 9.90
CA ALA A 250 -19.58 3.28 9.06
C ALA A 250 -20.17 1.95 9.57
N PRO A 251 -21.49 1.89 9.86
CA PRO A 251 -22.12 0.77 10.58
C PRO A 251 -22.14 -0.58 9.84
N PHE A 252 -21.74 -0.64 8.57
CA PHE A 252 -21.72 -1.88 7.78
C PHE A 252 -20.32 -2.34 7.34
N ILE A 253 -19.31 -1.47 7.40
CA ILE A 253 -17.98 -1.72 6.79
C ILE A 253 -16.85 -1.51 7.82
N GLY A 254 -17.13 -0.84 8.95
CA GLY A 254 -16.12 -0.50 9.96
C GLY A 254 -15.32 -1.69 10.50
N ASP A 255 -15.97 -2.83 10.73
CA ASP A 255 -15.32 -4.04 11.28
C ASP A 255 -14.41 -4.76 10.28
N LEU A 256 -14.56 -4.49 8.98
CA LEU A 256 -13.77 -5.11 7.91
C LEU A 256 -12.53 -4.27 7.52
N VAL A 257 -12.42 -3.05 8.02
CA VAL A 257 -11.36 -2.09 7.63
C VAL A 257 -10.47 -1.80 8.85
N PRO A 258 -9.23 -2.31 8.87
CA PRO A 258 -8.30 -2.03 9.96
C PRO A 258 -8.06 -0.51 10.11
N PRO A 259 -8.01 0.02 11.35
CA PRO A 259 -7.87 1.46 11.61
C PRO A 259 -6.56 2.07 11.06
N ASP A 260 -5.57 1.24 10.71
CA ASP A 260 -4.24 1.66 10.24
C ASP A 260 -4.04 1.54 8.72
N VAL A 261 -5.11 1.39 7.93
CA VAL A 261 -5.00 1.32 6.47
C VAL A 261 -4.64 2.70 5.90
N SER A 262 -3.35 2.93 5.71
CA SER A 262 -2.85 3.94 4.76
C SER A 262 -2.90 3.33 3.37
N LEU A 263 -3.80 3.81 2.51
CA LEU A 263 -3.75 3.56 1.08
C LEU A 263 -2.90 4.67 0.47
N PRO A 264 -1.59 4.46 0.22
CA PRO A 264 -0.79 5.45 -0.48
C PRO A 264 -1.36 5.62 -1.90
N THR A 265 -2.13 6.68 -2.08
CA THR A 265 -2.78 7.07 -3.32
C THR A 265 -1.77 7.78 -4.20
N ALA A 266 -1.09 7.03 -5.06
CA ALA A 266 -0.15 7.59 -6.03
C ALA A 266 -0.80 7.68 -7.41
N ILE A 267 -1.17 8.90 -7.81
CA ILE A 267 -1.61 9.18 -9.18
C ILE A 267 -0.37 9.40 -10.03
N SER A 268 -0.10 8.50 -10.97
CA SER A 268 0.99 8.69 -11.92
C SER A 268 0.50 9.42 -13.16
N PRO A 269 1.12 10.53 -13.60
CA PRO A 269 0.63 11.31 -14.74
C PRO A 269 0.43 10.50 -16.03
N TRP A 270 1.29 9.49 -16.27
CA TRP A 270 1.17 8.63 -17.43
C TRP A 270 -0.06 7.71 -17.39
N SER A 271 -0.54 7.33 -16.19
CA SER A 271 -1.70 6.44 -16.07
C SER A 271 -2.98 7.13 -16.52
N VAL A 272 -3.09 8.44 -16.33
CA VAL A 272 -4.21 9.26 -16.82
C VAL A 272 -4.28 9.22 -18.35
N VAL A 273 -3.14 9.41 -19.01
CA VAL A 273 -3.04 9.36 -20.48
C VAL A 273 -3.42 7.97 -20.98
N VAL A 274 -2.90 6.92 -20.35
CA VAL A 274 -3.24 5.54 -20.70
C VAL A 274 -4.74 5.25 -20.51
N ALA A 275 -5.34 5.68 -19.40
CA ALA A 275 -6.76 5.50 -19.14
C ALA A 275 -7.63 6.19 -20.21
N PHE A 276 -7.28 7.42 -20.59
CA PHE A 276 -7.99 8.15 -21.65
C PHE A 276 -7.87 7.45 -23.02
N LEU A 277 -6.66 6.99 -23.38
CA LEU A 277 -6.44 6.26 -24.62
C LEU A 277 -7.21 4.93 -24.66
N VAL A 278 -7.26 4.20 -23.55
CA VAL A 278 -8.03 2.95 -23.44
C VAL A 278 -9.53 3.22 -23.59
N ALA A 279 -10.05 4.29 -22.98
CA ALA A 279 -11.45 4.68 -23.13
C ALA A 279 -11.78 5.03 -24.60
N ALA A 280 -10.95 5.85 -25.25
CA ALA A 280 -11.12 6.22 -26.65
C ALA A 280 -11.02 5.00 -27.58
N ALA A 281 -10.04 4.13 -27.37
CA ALA A 281 -9.85 2.90 -28.15
C ALA A 281 -11.05 1.97 -28.03
N THR A 282 -11.60 1.82 -26.83
CA THR A 282 -12.79 0.97 -26.59
C THR A 282 -14.00 1.50 -27.35
N GLY A 283 -14.25 2.81 -27.26
CA GLY A 283 -15.29 3.48 -28.04
C GLY A 283 -15.19 3.22 -29.55
N LEU A 284 -13.98 3.41 -30.09
CA LEU A 284 -13.71 3.14 -31.50
C LEU A 284 -13.95 1.67 -31.87
N VAL A 285 -13.40 0.73 -31.10
CA VAL A 285 -13.51 -0.71 -31.38
C VAL A 285 -14.98 -1.16 -31.40
N PHE A 286 -15.76 -0.79 -30.37
CA PHE A 286 -17.17 -1.16 -30.29
C PHE A 286 -18.07 -0.34 -31.22
N GLY A 287 -17.65 0.85 -31.65
CA GLY A 287 -18.35 1.69 -32.63
C GLY A 287 -18.18 1.27 -34.09
N ILE A 288 -17.11 0.54 -34.44
CA ILE A 288 -16.83 0.12 -35.83
C ILE A 288 -17.95 -0.76 -36.40
N TYR A 289 -18.45 -1.72 -35.62
CA TYR A 289 -19.51 -2.64 -36.08
C TYR A 289 -20.81 -1.91 -36.45
N PRO A 290 -21.45 -1.11 -35.55
CA PRO A 290 -22.65 -0.37 -35.89
C PRO A 290 -22.43 0.65 -37.02
N ALA A 291 -21.29 1.35 -37.03
CA ALA A 291 -20.95 2.29 -38.10
C ALA A 291 -20.89 1.60 -39.48
N ARG A 292 -20.29 0.40 -39.55
CA ARG A 292 -20.25 -0.40 -40.77
C ARG A 292 -21.62 -0.92 -41.17
N LYS A 293 -22.46 -1.31 -40.20
CA LYS A 293 -23.85 -1.73 -40.44
C LYS A 293 -24.67 -0.58 -41.04
N ALA A 294 -24.58 0.62 -40.46
CA ALA A 294 -25.23 1.84 -40.93
C ALA A 294 -24.86 2.18 -42.38
N ALA A 295 -23.56 2.15 -42.70
CA ALA A 295 -23.07 2.50 -44.03
C ALA A 295 -23.46 1.48 -45.12
N ARG A 296 -23.92 0.28 -44.75
CA ARG A 296 -24.37 -0.77 -45.67
C ARG A 296 -25.88 -0.76 -45.93
N GLN A 297 -26.65 0.10 -45.27
CA GLN A 297 -28.08 0.30 -45.55
C GLN A 297 -28.31 0.68 -47.02
N ASP A 298 -29.33 0.08 -47.63
CA ASP A 298 -29.74 0.38 -49.00
C ASP A 298 -30.57 1.67 -49.00
N PRO A 299 -30.18 2.72 -49.76
CA PRO A 299 -30.92 3.98 -49.81
C PRO A 299 -32.38 3.81 -50.22
N ILE A 300 -32.67 2.86 -51.12
CA ILE A 300 -34.02 2.63 -51.63
C ILE A 300 -34.89 2.03 -50.52
N VAL A 301 -34.36 1.07 -49.77
CA VAL A 301 -35.07 0.44 -48.64
C VAL A 301 -35.25 1.43 -47.48
N ALA A 302 -34.20 2.21 -47.18
CA ALA A 302 -34.22 3.21 -46.11
C ALA A 302 -35.22 4.36 -46.35
N LEU A 303 -35.54 4.66 -47.61
CA LEU A 303 -36.54 5.68 -48.00
C LEU A 303 -37.96 5.12 -48.13
N ARG A 304 -38.09 3.79 -48.25
CA ARG A 304 -39.37 3.08 -48.42
C ARG A 304 -40.00 2.65 -47.09
N HIS A 305 -39.23 2.65 -46.00
CA HIS A 305 -39.77 2.46 -44.66
C HIS A 305 -40.53 3.71 -44.21
N ASP A 306 -41.85 3.64 -44.33
CA ASP A 306 -42.81 4.00 -43.27
C ASP A 306 -43.43 2.70 -42.75
#